data_AF-A0A7J2VTB4-F1
#
_entry.id   AF-A0A7J2VTB4-F1
#
_cell.length_a   1.000
_cell.length_b   1.000
_cell.length_c   1.000
_cell.angle_alpha   90.00
_cell.angle_beta   90.00
_cell.angle_gamma   90.00
#
_symmetry.space_group_name_H-M   'P 1'
#
loop_
_entity.id
_entity.type
_entity.pdbx_description
1 polymer ?
#
loop_
_entity_poly.entity_id
_entity_poly.type
_entity_poly.pdbx_seq_one_letter_code
_entity_poly.pdbx_strand_id
1 'polypeptide(L)'
;MRKFAMIGIAFLLFVSIAYAGVLSYYGKIVGNVNVQGPIFYADFSQNKLLINTKPSQSQSVSFSDSESKFIFSDDIGGVSFNYKIKCEFSLKVWSDSENQILRLYCRYYDTSWHDLCYVDVTVSKTPTVITTSCNSGLTSITNVHRFGYRFEGQSVENVKYYIESNSDGDTRFQLDKVS
;
A
#
# COMPACT_ATOMS: atom_id res chain seq x y z
N MET A 1 16.38 16.06 -64.32
CA MET A 1 15.40 16.00 -63.20
C MET A 1 15.86 15.18 -61.98
N ARG A 2 16.99 14.45 -61.97
CA ARG A 2 17.48 13.70 -60.79
C ARG A 2 18.11 14.55 -59.67
N LYS A 3 18.66 15.74 -59.98
CA LYS A 3 19.39 16.58 -59.00
C LYS A 3 18.50 17.37 -58.05
N PHE A 4 17.29 17.77 -58.48
CA PHE A 4 16.33 18.49 -57.63
C PHE A 4 15.65 17.59 -56.58
N ALA A 5 15.42 16.31 -56.92
CA ALA A 5 14.85 15.33 -55.97
C ALA A 5 15.79 15.02 -54.79
N MET A 6 17.11 14.96 -55.05
CA MET A 6 18.10 14.70 -54.00
C MET A 6 18.22 15.85 -52.98
N ILE A 7 18.08 17.10 -53.43
CA ILE A 7 18.11 18.29 -52.55
C ILE A 7 16.86 18.34 -51.67
N GLY A 8 15.69 17.97 -52.21
CA GLY A 8 14.44 17.91 -51.44
C GLY A 8 14.46 16.87 -50.31
N ILE A 9 15.05 15.70 -50.56
CA ILE A 9 15.17 14.63 -49.55
C ILE A 9 16.19 15.02 -48.45
N ALA A 10 17.30 15.65 -48.83
CA ALA A 10 18.31 16.13 -47.87
C ALA A 10 17.77 17.24 -46.95
N PHE A 11 16.94 18.15 -47.49
CA PHE A 11 16.30 19.21 -46.71
C PHE A 11 15.29 18.65 -45.69
N LEU A 12 14.46 17.69 -46.11
CA LEU A 12 13.51 17.03 -45.21
C LEU A 12 14.21 16.31 -44.05
N LEU A 13 15.30 15.57 -44.34
CA LEU A 13 16.10 14.89 -43.30
C LEU A 13 16.72 15.87 -42.29
N PHE A 14 17.23 17.03 -42.75
CA PHE A 14 17.80 18.03 -41.86
C PHE A 14 16.75 18.67 -40.94
N VAL A 15 15.55 18.96 -41.45
CA VAL A 15 14.45 19.48 -40.64
C VAL A 15 13.99 18.44 -39.61
N SER A 16 13.94 17.15 -39.97
CA SER A 16 13.59 16.07 -39.05
C SER A 16 14.57 15.92 -37.88
N ILE A 17 15.88 16.02 -38.16
CA ILE A 17 16.93 15.88 -37.13
C ILE A 17 16.92 17.09 -36.18
N ALA A 18 16.70 18.30 -36.70
CA ALA A 18 16.59 19.50 -35.87
C ALA A 18 15.37 19.45 -34.93
N TYR A 19 14.21 18.98 -35.40
CA TYR A 19 13.02 18.82 -34.57
C TYR A 19 13.17 17.72 -33.50
N ALA A 20 13.89 16.63 -33.80
CA ALA A 20 14.19 15.58 -32.82
C ALA A 20 15.14 16.08 -31.72
N GLY A 21 16.09 16.97 -32.04
CA GLY A 21 16.97 17.62 -31.06
C GLY A 21 16.27 18.61 -30.14
N VAL A 22 15.25 19.33 -30.64
CA VAL A 22 14.41 20.20 -29.79
C VAL A 22 13.51 19.37 -28.87
N LEU A 23 12.99 18.23 -29.34
CA LEU A 23 12.22 17.31 -28.49
C LEU A 23 13.08 16.66 -27.39
N SER A 24 14.36 16.36 -27.65
CA SER A 24 15.26 15.81 -26.63
C SER A 24 15.70 16.86 -25.60
N TYR A 25 15.75 18.13 -25.98
CA TYR A 25 16.11 19.24 -25.08
C TYR A 25 14.94 19.72 -24.21
N TYR A 26 13.71 19.71 -24.73
CA TYR A 26 12.50 20.11 -23.98
C TYR A 26 11.70 18.94 -23.39
N GLY A 27 11.97 17.70 -23.79
CA GLY A 27 11.26 16.50 -23.33
C GLY A 27 11.62 16.02 -21.93
N LYS A 28 12.57 16.67 -21.25
CA LYS A 28 12.85 16.39 -19.84
C LYS A 28 11.92 17.23 -18.98
N ILE A 29 10.70 16.75 -18.79
CA ILE A 29 9.83 17.22 -17.72
C ILE A 29 10.50 16.82 -16.40
N VAL A 30 11.34 17.70 -15.86
CA VAL A 30 11.91 17.58 -14.52
C VAL A 30 10.88 18.18 -13.58
N GLY A 31 9.87 17.39 -13.23
CA GLY A 31 8.95 17.68 -12.15
C GLY A 31 9.30 16.82 -10.95
N ASN A 32 9.41 17.43 -9.76
CA ASN A 32 9.34 16.68 -8.51
C ASN A 32 7.88 16.24 -8.34
N VAL A 33 7.53 15.08 -8.89
CA VAL A 33 6.22 14.47 -8.60
C VAL A 33 6.31 13.89 -7.20
N ASN A 34 5.63 14.51 -6.24
CA ASN A 34 5.46 13.96 -4.91
C ASN A 34 4.40 12.86 -5.01
N VAL A 35 4.81 11.65 -5.43
CA VAL A 35 3.90 10.50 -5.53
C VAL A 35 3.68 9.98 -4.12
N GLN A 36 2.47 10.17 -3.59
CA GLN A 36 2.05 9.48 -2.37
C GLN A 36 1.99 7.98 -2.64
N GLY A 37 2.50 7.17 -1.71
CA GLY A 37 2.43 5.72 -1.82
C GLY A 37 0.99 5.18 -1.79
N PRO A 38 0.77 3.93 -2.23
CA PRO A 38 -0.56 3.35 -2.26
C PRO A 38 -1.17 3.22 -0.87
N ILE A 39 -2.48 3.45 -0.79
CA ILE A 39 -3.30 3.22 0.40
C ILE A 39 -4.10 1.93 0.19
N PHE A 40 -4.03 1.03 1.16
CA PHE A 40 -4.71 -0.26 1.17
C PHE A 40 -5.84 -0.22 2.19
N TYR A 41 -7.09 -0.24 1.73
CA TYR A 41 -8.28 -0.27 2.58
C TYR A 41 -8.74 -1.71 2.79
N ALA A 42 -9.06 -2.11 4.02
CA ALA A 42 -9.68 -3.41 4.25
C ALA A 42 -11.13 -3.38 3.78
N ASP A 43 -11.53 -4.39 3.01
CA ASP A 43 -12.92 -4.68 2.69
C ASP A 43 -13.25 -6.09 3.19
N PHE A 44 -13.94 -6.17 4.32
CA PHE A 44 -14.32 -7.46 4.90
C PHE A 44 -15.49 -8.13 4.20
N SER A 45 -16.27 -7.41 3.37
CA SER A 45 -17.32 -8.03 2.56
C SER A 45 -16.74 -8.90 1.45
N GLN A 46 -15.58 -8.48 0.90
CA GLN A 46 -14.83 -9.19 -0.13
C GLN A 46 -13.63 -9.97 0.44
N ASN A 47 -13.37 -9.86 1.74
CA ASN A 47 -12.21 -10.43 2.42
C ASN A 47 -10.88 -10.09 1.72
N LYS A 48 -10.69 -8.84 1.29
CA LYS A 48 -9.47 -8.37 0.61
C LYS A 48 -9.10 -6.92 0.91
N LEU A 49 -7.86 -6.55 0.57
CA LEU A 49 -7.39 -5.17 0.60
C LEU A 49 -7.63 -4.51 -0.76
N LEU A 50 -8.38 -3.42 -0.76
CA LEU A 50 -8.61 -2.57 -1.91
C LEU A 50 -7.51 -1.52 -2.03
N ILE A 51 -6.96 -1.33 -3.23
CA ILE A 51 -5.90 -0.37 -3.48
C ILE A 51 -6.53 0.96 -3.91
N ASN A 52 -6.24 2.04 -3.17
CA ASN A 52 -6.70 3.40 -3.40
C ASN A 52 -8.22 3.58 -3.51
N THR A 53 -9.00 2.57 -3.10
CA THR A 53 -10.45 2.55 -3.20
C THR A 53 -11.03 2.13 -1.85
N LYS A 54 -11.99 2.91 -1.34
CA LYS A 54 -12.66 2.60 -0.07
C LYS A 54 -13.71 1.49 -0.27
N PRO A 55 -14.01 0.71 0.78
CA PRO A 55 -15.14 -0.22 0.77
C PRO A 55 -16.46 0.51 0.47
N SER A 56 -17.38 -0.16 -0.22
CA SER A 56 -18.72 0.41 -0.49
C SER A 56 -19.70 0.21 0.66
N GLN A 57 -19.40 -0.71 1.58
CA GLN A 57 -20.27 -1.10 2.69
C GLN A 57 -19.49 -1.18 3.99
N SER A 58 -20.19 -0.94 5.10
CA SER A 58 -19.65 -1.18 6.43
C SER A 58 -19.84 -2.65 6.82
N GLN A 59 -18.74 -3.30 7.20
CA GLN A 59 -18.73 -4.70 7.61
C GLN A 59 -17.80 -4.85 8.80
N SER A 60 -18.25 -5.60 9.80
CA SER A 60 -17.42 -5.98 10.93
C SER A 60 -17.07 -7.46 10.88
N VAL A 61 -15.87 -7.80 11.32
CA VAL A 61 -15.41 -9.17 11.54
C VAL A 61 -14.91 -9.31 12.96
N SER A 62 -14.98 -10.53 13.50
CA SER A 62 -14.46 -10.84 14.82
C SER A 62 -13.55 -12.05 14.80
N PHE A 63 -12.57 -12.08 15.69
CA PHE A 63 -11.62 -13.19 15.89
C PHE A 63 -11.19 -13.23 17.36
N SER A 64 -10.77 -14.40 17.84
CA SER A 64 -10.30 -14.59 19.21
C SER A 64 -8.77 -14.51 19.29
N ASP A 65 -8.17 -14.28 20.48
CA ASP A 65 -6.70 -14.24 20.65
C ASP A 65 -5.98 -15.49 20.14
N SER A 66 -6.61 -16.66 20.22
CA SER A 66 -6.03 -17.91 19.72
C SER A 66 -5.91 -17.96 18.19
N GLU A 67 -6.45 -16.97 17.48
CA GLU A 67 -6.51 -16.91 16.03
C GLU A 67 -5.90 -15.62 15.51
N SER A 68 -5.17 -15.72 14.40
CA SER A 68 -4.77 -14.55 13.62
C SER A 68 -5.79 -14.30 12.51
N LYS A 69 -6.25 -13.05 12.36
CA LYS A 69 -7.05 -12.64 11.20
C LYS A 69 -6.13 -12.07 10.13
N PHE A 70 -6.32 -12.51 8.89
CA PHE A 70 -5.55 -12.07 7.75
C PHE A 70 -6.44 -11.47 6.67
N ILE A 71 -5.94 -10.45 5.97
CA ILE A 71 -6.55 -9.88 4.78
C ILE A 71 -5.45 -9.43 3.81
N PHE A 72 -5.65 -9.64 2.51
CA PHE A 72 -4.60 -9.49 1.51
C PHE A 72 -5.10 -8.73 0.28
N SER A 73 -4.18 -8.05 -0.41
CA SER A 73 -4.49 -7.46 -1.71
C SER A 73 -4.58 -8.54 -2.79
N ASP A 74 -5.20 -8.16 -3.91
CA ASP A 74 -4.99 -8.84 -5.18
C ASP A 74 -3.51 -8.77 -5.59
N ASP A 75 -3.10 -9.61 -6.54
CA ASP A 75 -1.73 -9.60 -7.08
C ASP A 75 -1.48 -8.28 -7.82
N ILE A 76 -0.38 -7.59 -7.47
CA ILE A 76 0.03 -6.30 -8.04
C ILE A 76 1.08 -6.44 -9.14
N GLY A 77 1.44 -7.67 -9.53
CA GLY A 77 2.29 -7.92 -10.70
C GLY A 77 3.80 -7.80 -10.46
N GLY A 78 4.26 -7.91 -9.20
CA GLY A 78 5.69 -7.91 -8.87
C GLY A 78 6.32 -6.52 -8.89
N VAL A 79 6.25 -5.81 -7.77
CA VAL A 79 6.80 -4.45 -7.60
C VAL A 79 8.01 -4.49 -6.68
N SER A 80 9.06 -3.74 -7.02
CA SER A 80 10.26 -3.61 -6.18
C SER A 80 10.35 -2.21 -5.57
N PHE A 81 10.71 -2.15 -4.29
CA PHE A 81 10.84 -0.93 -3.51
C PHE A 81 12.30 -0.80 -3.07
N ASN A 82 12.98 0.25 -3.53
CA ASN A 82 14.38 0.53 -3.21
C ASN A 82 14.52 1.63 -2.15
N TYR A 83 13.63 1.60 -1.16
CA TYR A 83 13.62 2.54 -0.05
C TYR A 83 13.04 1.88 1.20
N LYS A 84 13.34 2.46 2.37
CA LYS A 84 12.73 2.04 3.64
C LYS A 84 11.25 2.35 3.66
N ILE A 85 10.45 1.35 4.00
CA ILE A 85 8.99 1.45 4.02
C ILE A 85 8.51 1.64 5.45
N LYS A 86 7.66 2.65 5.63
CA LYS A 86 6.80 2.86 6.80
C LYS A 86 5.40 2.37 6.46
N CYS A 87 4.78 1.62 7.36
CA CYS A 87 3.36 1.30 7.29
C CYS A 87 2.62 2.18 8.30
N GLU A 88 1.78 3.08 7.80
CA GLU A 88 0.88 3.90 8.60
C GLU A 88 -0.48 3.22 8.65
N PHE A 89 -0.95 2.93 9.86
CA PHE A 89 -2.21 2.23 10.09
C PHE A 89 -3.27 3.20 10.58
N SER A 90 -4.49 3.00 10.10
CA SER A 90 -5.72 3.52 10.69
C SER A 90 -6.66 2.32 10.83
N LEU A 91 -7.27 2.13 11.99
CA LEU A 91 -8.09 0.95 12.27
C LEU A 91 -9.27 1.31 13.17
N LYS A 92 -10.49 0.96 12.78
CA LYS A 92 -11.66 1.01 13.67
C LYS A 92 -11.84 -0.34 14.36
N VAL A 93 -11.55 -0.38 15.67
CA VAL A 93 -11.40 -1.62 16.43
C VAL A 93 -11.94 -1.51 17.86
N TRP A 94 -12.39 -2.64 18.41
CA TRP A 94 -12.75 -2.82 19.82
C TRP A 94 -12.59 -4.30 20.23
N SER A 95 -12.68 -4.57 21.53
CA SER A 95 -12.68 -5.91 22.12
C SER A 95 -13.90 -6.12 23.01
N ASP A 96 -14.17 -7.37 23.42
CA ASP A 96 -15.18 -7.67 24.44
C ASP A 96 -14.66 -7.52 25.89
N SER A 97 -13.37 -7.22 26.05
CA SER A 97 -12.70 -6.90 27.32
C SER A 97 -11.97 -5.54 27.26
N GLU A 98 -11.62 -4.99 28.42
CA GLU A 98 -10.91 -3.71 28.54
C GLU A 98 -9.39 -3.87 28.49
N ASN A 99 -8.68 -2.83 28.04
CA ASN A 99 -7.21 -2.72 28.06
C ASN A 99 -6.49 -3.90 27.39
N GLN A 100 -7.02 -4.37 26.26
CA GLN A 100 -6.48 -5.51 25.52
C GLN A 100 -5.44 -5.06 24.51
N ILE A 101 -4.46 -5.92 24.22
CA ILE A 101 -3.40 -5.59 23.27
C ILE A 101 -3.68 -6.30 21.96
N LEU A 102 -3.81 -5.52 20.90
CA LEU A 102 -3.87 -6.01 19.53
C LEU A 102 -2.57 -5.68 18.81
N ARG A 103 -1.93 -6.70 18.24
CA ARG A 103 -0.76 -6.53 17.37
C ARG A 103 -1.17 -6.45 15.91
N LEU A 104 -0.70 -5.40 15.24
CA LEU A 104 -0.96 -5.10 13.85
C LEU A 104 0.31 -5.33 13.03
N TYR A 105 0.27 -6.22 12.05
CA TYR A 105 1.40 -6.50 11.17
C TYR A 105 1.13 -6.02 9.75
N CYS A 106 2.07 -5.25 9.21
CA CYS A 106 2.18 -4.99 7.78
C CYS A 106 2.96 -6.16 7.15
N ARG A 107 2.41 -6.79 6.11
CA ARG A 107 3.01 -7.97 5.48
C ARG A 107 3.12 -7.79 3.98
N TYR A 108 4.02 -8.54 3.36
CA TYR A 108 4.10 -8.66 1.91
C TYR A 108 4.34 -10.11 1.48
N TYR A 109 4.04 -10.40 0.22
CA TYR A 109 4.29 -11.68 -0.43
C TYR A 109 5.12 -11.44 -1.69
N ASP A 110 6.27 -12.10 -1.81
CA ASP A 110 7.05 -12.19 -3.05
C ASP A 110 6.98 -13.60 -3.65
N THR A 111 7.21 -14.60 -2.81
CA THR A 111 7.27 -16.04 -3.02
C THR A 111 6.85 -16.75 -1.73
N SER A 112 7.01 -16.08 -0.59
CA SER A 112 6.46 -16.46 0.70
C SER A 112 5.96 -15.23 1.46
N TRP A 113 5.20 -15.43 2.54
CA TRP A 113 4.71 -14.34 3.37
C TRP A 113 5.78 -13.85 4.34
N HIS A 114 6.00 -12.53 4.34
CA HIS A 114 6.95 -11.86 5.20
C HIS A 114 6.28 -10.75 6.01
N ASP A 115 6.67 -10.61 7.27
CA ASP A 115 6.24 -9.51 8.13
C ASP A 115 7.21 -8.34 7.92
N LEU A 116 6.71 -7.21 7.44
CA LEU A 116 7.50 -6.02 7.16
C LEU A 116 7.82 -5.25 8.44
N CYS A 117 6.81 -5.08 9.30
CA CYS A 117 6.91 -4.57 10.67
C CYS A 117 5.60 -4.83 11.42
N TYR A 118 5.62 -4.61 12.74
CA TYR A 118 4.42 -4.66 13.57
C TYR A 118 4.38 -3.51 14.57
N VAL A 119 3.18 -3.27 15.11
CA VAL A 119 2.95 -2.34 16.23
C VAL A 119 1.83 -2.87 17.13
N ASP A 120 1.98 -2.64 18.43
CA ASP A 120 0.98 -3.00 19.43
C ASP A 120 0.09 -1.79 19.73
N VAL A 121 -1.22 -2.02 19.75
CA VAL A 121 -2.22 -1.00 20.12
C VAL A 121 -3.09 -1.49 21.25
N THR A 122 -3.43 -0.59 22.17
CA THR A 122 -4.39 -0.88 23.23
C THR A 122 -5.81 -0.67 22.71
N VAL A 123 -6.66 -1.67 22.93
CA VAL A 123 -8.04 -1.76 22.50
C VAL A 123 -8.93 -1.85 23.73
N SER A 124 -10.07 -1.16 23.67
CA SER A 124 -11.10 -1.14 24.73
C SER A 124 -12.42 -1.69 24.21
N LYS A 125 -13.44 -1.72 25.06
CA LYS A 125 -14.80 -2.12 24.65
C LYS A 125 -15.48 -1.14 23.69
N THR A 126 -14.99 0.09 23.62
CA THR A 126 -15.61 1.15 22.81
C THR A 126 -14.99 1.17 21.41
N PRO A 127 -15.79 1.05 20.34
CA PRO A 127 -15.31 1.20 18.96
C PRO A 127 -14.56 2.51 18.77
N THR A 128 -13.26 2.42 18.51
CA THR A 128 -12.38 3.58 18.41
C THR A 128 -11.55 3.48 17.12
N VAL A 129 -11.35 4.61 16.45
CA VAL A 129 -10.40 4.72 15.35
C VAL A 129 -9.02 4.99 15.95
N ILE A 130 -8.12 4.03 15.80
CA ILE A 130 -6.73 4.12 16.26
C ILE A 130 -5.85 4.39 15.05
N THR A 131 -4.94 5.36 15.17
CA THR A 131 -3.92 5.63 14.16
C THR A 131 -2.54 5.41 14.77
N THR A 132 -1.68 4.69 14.05
CA THR A 132 -0.33 4.34 14.51
C THR A 132 0.56 4.01 13.31
N SER A 133 1.86 3.78 13.52
CA SER A 133 2.74 3.38 12.43
C SER A 133 3.88 2.49 12.89
N CYS A 134 4.37 1.65 12.00
CA CYS A 134 5.63 0.93 12.17
C CYS A 134 6.54 1.15 10.96
N ASN A 135 7.85 1.03 11.17
CA ASN A 135 8.84 1.16 10.11
C ASN A 135 9.56 -0.17 9.92
N SER A 136 9.77 -0.56 8.67
CA SER A 136 10.71 -1.60 8.33
C SER A 136 12.13 -1.07 8.44
N GLY A 137 13.01 -1.84 9.09
CA GLY A 137 14.45 -1.59 9.04
C GLY A 137 15.06 -1.85 7.66
N LEU A 138 14.34 -2.53 6.75
CA LEU A 138 14.83 -2.96 5.45
C LEU A 138 14.82 -1.81 4.44
N THR A 139 15.96 -1.62 3.77
CA THR A 139 16.15 -0.59 2.74
C THR A 139 15.70 -1.02 1.34
N SER A 140 15.47 -2.32 1.10
CA SER A 140 15.04 -2.83 -0.19
C SER A 140 14.19 -4.09 -0.03
N ILE A 141 13.04 -4.11 -0.71
CA ILE A 141 12.23 -5.32 -0.92
C ILE A 141 11.97 -5.47 -2.42
N THR A 142 12.07 -6.68 -2.94
CA THR A 142 12.02 -6.94 -4.38
C THR A 142 10.91 -7.92 -4.72
N ASN A 143 10.35 -7.78 -5.93
CA ASN A 143 9.36 -8.70 -6.47
C ASN A 143 8.13 -8.92 -5.57
N VAL A 144 7.60 -7.85 -4.98
CA VAL A 144 6.40 -7.90 -4.14
C VAL A 144 5.16 -8.07 -5.01
N HIS A 145 4.47 -9.19 -4.83
CA HIS A 145 3.23 -9.52 -5.52
C HIS A 145 1.98 -9.14 -4.73
N ARG A 146 2.01 -9.15 -3.40
CA ARG A 146 0.84 -8.78 -2.58
C ARG A 146 1.27 -8.07 -1.32
N PHE A 147 0.36 -7.25 -0.81
CA PHE A 147 0.44 -6.76 0.56
C PHE A 147 -0.64 -7.42 1.42
N GLY A 148 -0.37 -7.48 2.70
CA GLY A 148 -1.21 -8.15 3.67
C GLY A 148 -1.28 -7.40 4.98
N TYR A 149 -2.41 -7.58 5.65
CA TYR A 149 -2.63 -7.10 6.99
C TYR A 149 -2.96 -8.30 7.87
N ARG A 150 -2.23 -8.44 8.98
CA ARG A 150 -2.46 -9.48 9.98
C ARG A 150 -2.76 -8.84 11.33
N PHE A 151 -3.79 -9.36 11.97
CA PHE A 151 -4.23 -8.99 13.30
C PHE A 151 -4.01 -10.17 14.23
N GLU A 152 -3.42 -9.92 15.39
CA GLU A 152 -3.16 -10.93 16.40
C GLU A 152 -3.45 -10.35 17.78
N GLY A 153 -4.44 -10.92 18.48
CA GLY A 153 -4.67 -10.61 19.89
C GLY A 153 -3.49 -11.11 20.73
N GLN A 154 -3.13 -10.38 21.79
CA GLN A 154 -2.03 -10.75 22.69
C GLN A 154 -2.53 -11.08 24.11
N SER A 155 -3.84 -11.25 24.30
CA SER A 155 -4.39 -11.59 25.61
C SER A 155 -4.12 -13.04 25.98
N VAL A 156 -3.97 -13.28 27.28
CA VAL A 156 -3.97 -14.62 27.87
C VAL A 156 -5.38 -15.09 28.22
N GLU A 157 -6.34 -14.18 28.18
CA GLU A 157 -7.76 -14.44 28.38
C GLU A 157 -8.39 -14.71 27.00
N ASN A 158 -9.48 -15.48 26.94
CA ASN A 158 -10.16 -15.79 25.68
C ASN A 158 -10.97 -14.57 25.18
N VAL A 159 -10.28 -13.50 24.76
CA VAL A 159 -10.87 -12.22 24.34
C VAL A 159 -11.21 -12.27 22.86
N LYS A 160 -12.32 -11.63 22.50
CA LYS A 160 -12.75 -11.43 21.13
C LYS A 160 -12.49 -10.00 20.69
N TYR A 161 -11.81 -9.86 19.57
CA TYR A 161 -11.57 -8.58 18.90
C TYR A 161 -12.53 -8.42 17.75
N TYR A 162 -12.84 -7.17 17.45
CA TYR A 162 -13.74 -6.77 16.39
C TYR A 162 -13.10 -5.66 15.58
N ILE A 163 -13.15 -5.77 14.27
CA ILE A 163 -12.61 -4.78 13.35
C ILE A 163 -13.67 -4.45 12.33
N GLU A 164 -13.86 -3.16 12.07
CA GLU A 164 -14.81 -2.65 11.08
C GLU A 164 -14.08 -2.08 9.86
N SER A 165 -14.45 -2.55 8.67
CA SER A 165 -14.23 -1.82 7.42
C SER A 165 -15.46 -0.98 7.13
N ASN A 166 -15.30 0.27 6.70
CA ASN A 166 -16.42 1.17 6.40
C ASN A 166 -16.14 2.05 5.18
N SER A 167 -17.18 2.71 4.68
CA SER A 167 -17.09 3.62 3.52
C SER A 167 -16.29 4.90 3.78
N ASP A 168 -16.03 5.22 5.05
CA ASP A 168 -15.14 6.33 5.42
C ASP A 168 -13.67 5.95 5.25
N GLY A 169 -13.38 4.65 5.22
CA GLY A 169 -12.05 4.10 5.00
C GLY A 169 -11.20 4.09 6.27
N ASP A 170 -11.85 3.95 7.44
CA ASP A 170 -11.18 4.03 8.75
C ASP A 170 -10.22 2.87 9.01
N THR A 171 -10.40 1.74 8.32
CA THR A 171 -9.49 0.59 8.36
C THR A 171 -8.67 0.52 7.09
N ARG A 172 -7.42 0.98 7.18
CA ARG A 172 -6.46 1.06 6.08
C ARG A 172 -5.03 1.02 6.57
N PHE A 173 -4.10 0.73 5.66
CA PHE A 173 -2.72 1.14 5.84
C PHE A 173 -2.15 1.78 4.58
N GLN A 174 -1.18 2.67 4.78
CA GLN A 174 -0.46 3.37 3.73
C GLN A 174 1.01 3.02 3.79
N LEU A 175 1.61 2.78 2.62
CA LEU A 175 3.06 2.65 2.49
C LEU A 175 3.65 4.03 2.27
N ASP A 176 4.59 4.42 3.13
CA ASP A 176 5.32 5.68 3.00
C ASP A 176 6.83 5.44 2.91
N LYS A 177 7.51 6.34 2.21
CA LYS A 177 8.96 6.33 2.12
C LYS A 177 9.54 7.01 3.36
N VAL A 178 10.37 6.30 4.10
CA VAL A 178 11.18 6.93 5.16
C VAL A 178 12.24 7.81 4.50
N SER A 179 12.23 9.10 4.86
CA SER A 179 13.21 10.10 4.39
C SER A 179 14.58 9.95 5.03
#